data_AF-A0A6A9SWQ9-F1
#
_entry.id   AF-A0A6A9SWQ9-F1
#
_cell.length_a   1.000
_cell.length_b   1.000
_cell.length_c   1.000
_cell.angle_alpha   90.00
_cell.angle_beta   90.00
_cell.angle_gamma   90.00
#
_symmetry.space_group_name_H-M   'P 1'
#
loop_
_entity.id
_entity.type
_entity.pdbx_description
1 polymer ?
#
loop_
_entity_poly.entity_id
_entity_poly.type
_entity_poly.pdbx_seq_one_letter_code
_entity_poly.pdbx_strand_id
1 'polypeptide(L)'
;MEQTTLRFSVPRTGGSLARRTTVGVVVALVGVLLSQTLVDALAVDVGASGPASPFAAVPLVATTIAAGIGAAVVYGALITVTDRPVRNFLVVAVAVFAVMLVPVVSVTPSMGVTPTGQGVLVLYHVVVAVPIVAFVAGAIGNRRVGSDSTDVAD
;
A
#
# COMPACT_ATOMS: atom_id res chain seq x y z
N MET A 1 -14.92 16.47 -21.94
CA MET A 1 -14.03 15.86 -20.95
C MET A 1 -14.87 15.00 -20.03
N GLU A 2 -14.87 13.69 -20.27
CA GLU A 2 -15.63 12.73 -19.48
C GLU A 2 -14.94 12.60 -18.11
N GLN A 3 -15.60 13.08 -17.05
CA GLN A 3 -15.08 12.92 -15.69
C GLN A 3 -15.31 11.46 -15.28
N THR A 4 -14.26 10.65 -15.37
CA THR A 4 -14.25 9.28 -14.83
C THR A 4 -14.32 9.35 -13.30
N THR A 5 -15.52 9.50 -12.74
CA THR A 5 -15.73 9.43 -11.28
C THR A 5 -15.40 8.03 -10.77
N LEU A 6 -14.24 7.86 -10.14
CA LEU A 6 -13.87 6.64 -9.42
C LEU A 6 -14.85 6.43 -8.26
N ARG A 7 -15.76 5.46 -8.40
CA ARG A 7 -16.68 5.07 -7.33
C ARG A 7 -15.99 4.06 -6.41
N PHE A 8 -15.57 4.51 -5.24
CA PHE A 8 -15.01 3.64 -4.19
C PHE A 8 -16.14 2.85 -3.50
N SER A 9 -16.01 1.53 -3.40
CA SER A 9 -16.98 0.69 -2.69
C SER A 9 -16.63 0.62 -1.21
N VAL A 10 -17.50 1.11 -0.32
CA VAL A 10 -17.32 0.94 1.14
C VAL A 10 -17.54 -0.54 1.53
N PRO A 11 -16.65 -1.17 2.32
CA PRO A 11 -16.86 -2.53 2.83
C PRO A 11 -18.15 -2.63 3.65
N ARG A 12 -18.98 -3.65 3.39
CA ARG A 12 -20.23 -3.89 4.15
C ARG A 12 -20.03 -4.76 5.38
N THR A 13 -18.91 -5.48 5.45
CA THR A 13 -18.57 -6.43 6.52
C THR A 13 -17.07 -6.42 6.79
N GLY A 14 -16.67 -6.74 8.03
CA GLY A 14 -15.25 -6.87 8.40
C GLY A 14 -14.48 -7.88 7.53
N GLY A 15 -15.12 -8.97 7.12
CA GLY A 15 -14.52 -9.96 6.22
C GLY A 15 -14.19 -9.40 4.82
N SER A 16 -15.02 -8.49 4.29
CA SER A 16 -14.74 -7.84 3.01
C SER A 16 -13.55 -6.88 3.07
N LEU A 17 -13.35 -6.21 4.20
CA LEU A 17 -12.18 -5.39 4.45
C LEU A 17 -10.93 -6.27 4.61
N ALA A 18 -11.00 -7.33 5.42
CA ALA A 18 -9.89 -8.26 5.60
C ALA A 18 -9.42 -8.85 4.26
N ARG A 19 -10.33 -9.32 3.41
CA ARG A 19 -9.99 -9.84 2.08
C ARG A 19 -9.28 -8.80 1.21
N ARG A 20 -9.77 -7.55 1.20
CA ARG A 20 -9.15 -6.46 0.43
C ARG A 20 -7.74 -6.16 0.95
N THR A 21 -7.58 -6.05 2.27
CA THR A 21 -6.27 -5.86 2.89
C THR A 21 -5.32 -6.98 2.53
N THR A 22 -5.73 -8.24 2.64
CA THR A 22 -4.88 -9.40 2.28
C THR A 22 -4.41 -9.32 0.84
N VAL A 23 -5.31 -9.04 -0.12
CA VAL A 23 -4.92 -8.89 -1.53
C VAL A 23 -3.96 -7.71 -1.72
N GLY A 24 -4.22 -6.57 -1.09
CA GLY A 24 -3.33 -5.41 -1.13
C GLY A 24 -1.93 -5.69 -0.58
N VAL A 25 -1.85 -6.40 0.54
CA VAL A 25 -0.58 -6.83 1.16
C VAL A 25 0.16 -7.80 0.25
N VAL A 26 -0.52 -8.80 -0.33
CA VAL A 26 0.12 -9.75 -1.25
C VAL A 26 0.68 -9.01 -2.48
N VAL A 27 -0.08 -8.09 -3.07
CA VAL A 27 0.38 -7.29 -4.22
C VAL A 27 1.56 -6.41 -3.83
N ALA A 28 1.52 -5.77 -2.66
CA ALA A 28 2.64 -4.97 -2.14
C ALA A 28 3.90 -5.81 -1.90
N LEU A 29 3.75 -7.01 -1.32
CA LEU A 29 4.86 -7.95 -1.09
C LEU A 29 5.50 -8.38 -2.42
N VAL A 30 4.69 -8.75 -3.41
CA VAL A 30 5.21 -9.08 -4.74
C VAL A 30 5.94 -7.88 -5.35
N GLY A 31 5.33 -6.69 -5.29
CA GLY A 31 5.93 -5.47 -5.82
C GLY A 31 7.28 -5.13 -5.18
N VAL A 32 7.38 -5.18 -3.85
CA VAL A 32 8.61 -4.81 -3.13
C VAL A 32 9.71 -5.85 -3.34
N LEU A 33 9.38 -7.15 -3.37
CA LEU A 33 10.36 -8.21 -3.62
C LEU A 33 10.85 -8.24 -5.07
N LEU A 34 9.98 -7.91 -6.03
CA LEU A 34 10.40 -7.72 -7.42
C LEU A 34 11.31 -6.50 -7.56
N SER A 35 10.96 -5.39 -6.90
CA SER A 35 11.78 -4.18 -6.90
C SER A 35 13.16 -4.45 -6.27
N GLN A 36 13.20 -5.24 -5.19
CA GLN A 36 14.44 -5.70 -4.56
C GLN A 36 15.28 -6.54 -5.52
N THR A 37 14.67 -7.54 -6.15
CA THR A 37 15.36 -8.37 -7.15
C THR A 37 15.97 -7.52 -8.27
N LEU A 38 15.30 -6.46 -8.71
CA LEU A 38 15.81 -5.54 -9.73
C LEU A 38 16.99 -4.69 -9.21
N VAL A 39 16.89 -4.15 -8.00
CA VAL A 39 17.97 -3.38 -7.35
C VAL A 39 19.23 -4.25 -7.22
N ASP A 40 19.06 -5.50 -6.80
CA ASP A 40 20.15 -6.47 -6.67
C ASP A 40 20.73 -6.85 -8.04
N ALA A 41 19.87 -7.15 -9.02
CA ALA A 41 20.29 -7.53 -10.37
C ALA A 41 21.03 -6.40 -11.11
N LEU A 42 20.65 -5.15 -10.86
CA LEU A 42 21.31 -3.97 -11.42
C LEU A 42 22.54 -3.52 -10.61
N ALA A 43 22.87 -4.23 -9.52
CA ALA A 43 23.96 -3.89 -8.61
C ALA A 43 23.93 -2.42 -8.17
N VAL A 44 22.73 -1.92 -7.87
CA VAL A 44 22.55 -0.53 -7.42
C VAL A 44 23.25 -0.36 -6.08
N ASP A 45 24.17 0.60 -5.99
CA ASP A 45 24.85 0.92 -4.73
C ASP A 45 23.91 1.65 -3.77
N VAL A 46 23.30 0.88 -2.88
CA VAL A 46 22.43 1.36 -1.80
C VAL A 46 23.18 1.61 -0.49
N GLY A 47 24.47 1.26 -0.42
CA GLY A 47 25.30 1.36 0.78
C GLY A 47 25.08 0.21 1.77
N ALA A 48 24.18 0.41 2.75
CA ALA A 48 24.03 -0.49 3.90
C ALA A 48 23.68 -1.95 3.52
N SER A 49 24.47 -2.91 4.02
CA SER A 49 24.31 -4.34 3.73
C SER A 49 24.25 -5.21 4.99
N GLY A 50 23.90 -6.48 4.82
CA GLY A 50 23.77 -7.46 5.91
C GLY A 50 22.34 -7.69 6.41
N PRO A 51 22.14 -8.60 7.39
CA PRO A 51 20.80 -9.06 7.80
C PRO A 51 19.92 -7.99 8.46
N ALA A 52 20.54 -7.00 9.09
CA ALA A 52 19.86 -5.86 9.71
C ALA A 52 19.70 -4.66 8.74
N SER A 53 20.12 -4.82 7.48
CA SER A 53 19.98 -3.76 6.48
C SER A 53 18.50 -3.45 6.24
N PRO A 54 18.13 -2.16 6.05
CA PRO A 54 16.78 -1.79 5.66
C PRO A 54 16.39 -2.33 4.28
N PHE A 55 17.36 -2.80 3.49
CA PHE A 55 17.14 -3.45 2.19
C PHE A 55 16.96 -4.97 2.28
N ALA A 56 17.11 -5.57 3.47
CA ALA A 56 16.97 -7.01 3.63
C ALA A 56 15.49 -7.45 3.49
N ALA A 57 15.27 -8.61 2.88
CA ALA A 57 13.93 -9.11 2.59
C ALA A 57 13.06 -9.27 3.85
N VAL A 58 13.64 -9.72 4.97
CA VAL A 58 12.92 -9.96 6.22
C VAL A 58 12.30 -8.66 6.78
N PRO A 59 13.06 -7.57 7.00
CA PRO A 59 12.50 -6.26 7.31
C PRO A 59 11.41 -5.79 6.34
N LEU A 60 11.62 -5.94 5.03
CA LEU A 60 10.65 -5.50 4.01
C LEU A 60 9.32 -6.24 4.12
N VAL A 61 9.36 -7.57 4.30
CA VAL A 61 8.14 -8.38 4.45
C VAL A 61 7.42 -8.03 5.75
N ALA A 62 8.14 -7.98 6.87
CA ALA A 62 7.56 -7.70 8.18
C ALA A 62 6.88 -6.33 8.24
N THR A 63 7.55 -5.30 7.72
CA THR A 63 7.01 -3.92 7.67
C THR A 63 5.82 -3.79 6.73
N THR A 64 5.82 -4.49 5.58
CA THR A 64 4.69 -4.51 4.65
C THR A 64 3.43 -5.10 5.29
N ILE A 65 3.58 -6.21 6.03
CA ILE A 65 2.47 -6.82 6.77
C ILE A 65 1.95 -5.88 7.85
N ALA A 66 2.85 -5.29 8.65
CA ALA A 66 2.49 -4.33 9.69
C ALA A 66 1.75 -3.11 9.11
N ALA A 67 2.21 -2.59 7.98
CA ALA A 67 1.55 -1.48 7.27
C ALA A 67 0.13 -1.86 6.82
N GLY A 68 -0.07 -3.06 6.28
CA GLY A 68 -1.39 -3.56 5.88
C GLY A 68 -2.37 -3.66 7.05
N ILE A 69 -1.91 -4.20 8.18
CA ILE A 69 -2.71 -4.30 9.42
C ILE A 69 -3.08 -2.90 9.91
N GLY A 70 -2.11 -1.99 10.02
CA GLY A 70 -2.34 -0.62 10.45
C GLY A 70 -3.34 0.11 9.55
N ALA A 71 -3.20 -0.02 8.23
CA ALA A 71 -4.12 0.57 7.27
C ALA A 71 -5.56 0.03 7.43
N ALA A 72 -5.72 -1.28 7.63
CA ALA A 72 -7.03 -1.88 7.83
C ALA A 72 -7.69 -1.41 9.13
N VAL A 73 -6.93 -1.31 10.22
CA VAL A 73 -7.42 -0.81 11.52
C VAL A 73 -7.85 0.65 11.41
N VAL A 74 -7.01 1.51 10.83
CA VAL A 74 -7.32 2.93 10.63
C VAL A 74 -8.55 3.10 9.75
N TYR A 75 -8.63 2.38 8.63
CA TYR A 75 -9.78 2.46 7.75
C TYR A 75 -11.06 1.94 8.40
N GLY A 76 -10.98 0.82 9.13
CA GLY A 76 -12.08 0.27 9.91
C GLY A 76 -12.61 1.25 10.95
N ALA A 77 -11.72 1.94 11.68
CA ALA A 77 -12.10 2.99 12.62
C ALA A 77 -12.74 4.20 11.91
N LEU A 78 -12.22 4.62 10.76
CA LEU A 78 -12.80 5.73 10.00
C LEU A 78 -14.22 5.42 9.52
N ILE A 79 -14.53 4.18 9.13
CA ILE A 79 -15.90 3.79 8.76
C ILE A 79 -16.91 4.06 9.89
N THR A 80 -16.49 3.98 11.16
CA THR A 80 -17.40 4.16 12.30
C THR A 80 -17.54 5.61 12.77
N VAL A 81 -16.62 6.51 12.40
CA VAL A 81 -16.56 7.88 12.94
C VAL A 81 -16.72 9.00 11.91
N THR A 82 -16.78 8.69 10.61
CA THR A 82 -16.93 9.71 9.56
C THR A 82 -17.83 9.26 8.41
N ASP A 83 -18.61 10.20 7.86
CA ASP A 83 -19.42 10.00 6.64
C ASP A 83 -18.58 9.90 5.36
N ARG A 84 -17.29 10.29 5.43
CA ARG A 84 -16.36 10.32 4.29
C ARG A 84 -15.10 9.49 4.57
N PRO A 85 -15.23 8.18 4.84
CA PRO A 85 -14.13 7.34 5.31
C PRO A 85 -12.99 7.24 4.31
N VAL A 86 -13.29 7.12 3.00
CA VAL A 86 -12.27 7.04 1.94
C VAL A 86 -11.42 8.30 1.87
N ARG A 87 -12.05 9.48 1.83
CA ARG A 87 -11.33 10.74 1.75
C ARG A 87 -10.44 10.95 2.96
N ASN A 88 -10.97 10.73 4.16
CA ASN A 88 -10.22 10.91 5.39
C ASN A 88 -9.07 9.88 5.48
N PHE A 89 -9.29 8.65 5.03
CA PHE A 89 -8.26 7.63 4.96
C PHE A 89 -7.12 8.02 4.02
N LEU A 90 -7.42 8.59 2.85
CA LEU A 90 -6.39 9.08 1.93
C LEU A 90 -5.56 10.21 2.55
N VAL A 91 -6.20 11.15 3.26
CA VAL A 91 -5.46 12.20 3.99
C VAL A 91 -4.54 11.60 5.04
N VAL A 92 -5.06 10.66 5.84
CA VAL A 92 -4.25 9.96 6.86
C VAL A 92 -3.12 9.17 6.22
N ALA A 93 -3.37 8.46 5.12
CA ALA A 93 -2.36 7.69 4.41
C ALA A 93 -1.23 8.57 3.87
N VAL A 94 -1.57 9.73 3.29
CA VAL A 94 -0.56 10.71 2.83
C VAL A 94 0.24 11.27 4.00
N ALA A 95 -0.41 11.60 5.12
CA ALA A 95 0.27 12.08 6.32
C ALA A 95 1.22 11.02 6.90
N VAL A 96 0.76 9.78 7.03
CA VAL A 96 1.59 8.65 7.51
C VAL A 96 2.75 8.38 6.57
N PHE A 97 2.52 8.40 5.26
CA PHE A 97 3.58 8.25 4.26
C PHE A 97 4.64 9.33 4.42
N ALA A 98 4.25 10.60 4.53
CA ALA A 98 5.18 11.71 4.73
C ALA A 98 5.99 11.56 6.04
N VAL A 99 5.35 11.15 7.13
CA VAL A 99 6.02 10.89 8.42
C VAL A 99 7.01 9.72 8.31
N MET A 100 6.66 8.64 7.61
CA MET A 100 7.54 7.49 7.39
C MET A 100 8.78 7.83 6.55
N LEU A 101 8.78 8.93 5.80
CA LEU A 101 9.98 9.40 5.10
C LEU A 101 10.99 10.10 6.02
N VAL A 102 10.58 10.54 7.23
CA VAL A 102 11.49 11.22 8.16
C VAL A 102 12.69 10.34 8.52
N PRO A 103 12.54 9.08 8.95
CA PRO A 103 13.68 8.20 9.19
C PRO A 103 14.56 7.97 7.96
N VAL A 104 13.99 8.00 6.74
CA VAL A 104 14.78 7.84 5.51
C VAL A 104 15.80 8.95 5.38
N VAL A 105 15.42 10.20 5.64
CA VAL A 105 16.34 11.35 5.49
C VAL A 105 17.16 11.64 6.75
N SER A 106 16.68 11.28 7.94
CA SER A 106 17.34 11.65 9.21
C SER A 106 18.13 10.52 9.87
N VAL A 107 17.79 9.25 9.62
CA VAL A 107 18.40 8.09 10.28
C VAL A 107 19.23 7.26 9.30
N THR A 108 18.77 7.02 8.07
CA THR A 108 19.52 6.15 7.15
C THR A 108 20.92 6.62 6.75
N PRO A 109 21.24 7.93 6.70
CA PRO A 109 22.61 8.37 6.45
C PRO A 109 23.61 7.86 7.49
N SER A 110 23.22 7.82 8.78
CA SER A 110 24.10 7.32 9.85
C SER A 110 24.28 5.81 9.82
N MET A 111 23.44 5.10 9.05
CA MET A 111 23.57 3.66 8.78
C MET A 111 24.41 3.37 7.52
N GLY A 112 24.99 4.40 6.89
CA GLY A 112 25.80 4.24 5.67
C GLY A 112 24.98 4.07 4.40
N VAL A 113 23.68 4.44 4.41
CA VAL A 113 22.84 4.41 3.20
C VAL A 113 23.18 5.59 2.29
N THR A 114 23.43 5.28 1.01
CA THR A 114 23.76 6.30 -0.01
C THR A 114 22.53 7.15 -0.37
N PRO A 115 22.69 8.32 -1.01
CA PRO A 115 21.55 9.06 -1.57
C PRO A 115 20.70 8.22 -2.54
N THR A 116 21.34 7.37 -3.34
CA THR A 116 20.66 6.41 -4.22
C THR A 116 19.86 5.40 -3.40
N GLY A 117 20.44 4.84 -2.33
CA GLY A 117 19.76 3.95 -1.40
C GLY A 117 18.55 4.61 -0.73
N GLN A 118 18.63 5.89 -0.37
CA GLN A 118 17.47 6.64 0.13
C GLN A 118 16.37 6.72 -0.93
N GLY A 119 16.71 7.00 -2.20
CA GLY A 119 15.76 6.97 -3.31
C GLY A 119 15.09 5.59 -3.46
N VAL A 120 15.85 4.51 -3.34
CA VAL A 120 15.32 3.13 -3.35
C VAL A 120 14.39 2.88 -2.16
N LEU A 121 14.72 3.36 -0.97
CA LEU A 121 13.82 3.24 0.19
C LEU A 121 12.51 3.99 -0.04
N VAL A 122 12.55 5.20 -0.59
CA VAL A 122 11.31 5.94 -0.96
C VAL A 122 10.51 5.15 -1.99
N LEU A 123 11.16 4.57 -3.00
CA LEU A 123 10.51 3.71 -3.98
C LEU A 123 9.80 2.53 -3.30
N TYR A 124 10.46 1.82 -2.38
CA TYR A 124 9.84 0.73 -1.64
C TYR A 124 8.63 1.19 -0.82
N HIS A 125 8.71 2.36 -0.19
CA HIS A 125 7.54 2.93 0.52
C HIS A 125 6.38 3.16 -0.43
N VAL A 126 6.61 3.69 -1.64
CA VAL A 126 5.56 3.92 -2.64
C VAL A 126 4.97 2.59 -3.13
N VAL A 127 5.83 1.64 -3.49
CA VAL A 127 5.44 0.31 -3.99
C VAL A 127 4.61 -0.45 -2.96
N VAL A 128 4.87 -0.26 -1.66
CA VAL A 128 4.08 -0.86 -0.57
C VAL A 128 2.79 -0.08 -0.32
N ALA A 129 2.88 1.25 -0.20
CA ALA A 129 1.75 2.09 0.19
C ALA A 129 0.63 2.09 -0.85
N VAL A 130 0.96 2.20 -2.14
CA VAL A 130 -0.02 2.36 -3.22
C VAL A 130 -0.98 1.17 -3.29
N PRO A 131 -0.53 -0.10 -3.38
CA PRO A 131 -1.44 -1.24 -3.39
C PRO A 131 -2.27 -1.34 -2.10
N ILE A 132 -1.64 -1.19 -0.93
CA ILE A 132 -2.36 -1.28 0.35
C ILE A 132 -3.50 -0.25 0.40
N VAL A 133 -3.21 1.01 0.09
CA VAL A 133 -4.21 2.09 0.10
C VAL A 133 -5.31 1.83 -0.95
N ALA A 134 -4.93 1.46 -2.17
CA ALA A 134 -5.87 1.23 -3.27
C ALA A 134 -6.85 0.08 -2.96
N PHE A 135 -6.36 -1.03 -2.43
CA PHE A 135 -7.20 -2.17 -2.10
C PHE A 135 -8.06 -1.91 -0.85
N VAL A 136 -7.49 -1.34 0.22
CA VAL A 136 -8.22 -1.01 1.46
C VAL A 136 -9.36 -0.02 1.18
N ALA A 137 -9.08 1.06 0.44
CA ALA A 137 -10.08 2.06 0.05
C ALA A 137 -11.12 1.50 -0.94
N GLY A 138 -10.89 0.31 -1.51
CA GLY A 138 -11.79 -0.28 -2.51
C GLY A 138 -11.74 0.41 -3.86
N ALA A 139 -10.61 1.02 -4.22
CA ALA A 139 -10.35 1.56 -5.55
C ALA A 139 -10.31 0.46 -6.62
N ILE A 140 -9.93 -0.76 -6.20
CA ILE A 140 -9.79 -1.95 -7.03
C ILE A 140 -10.77 -3.00 -6.48
N GLY A 141 -11.98 -3.06 -7.04
CA GLY A 141 -13.02 -3.99 -6.58
C GLY A 141 -14.19 -4.17 -7.55
N ASN A 142 -14.43 -5.43 -7.93
CA ASN A 142 -15.38 -5.94 -8.93
C ASN A 142 -16.54 -5.01 -9.31
N ARG A 143 -16.59 -4.62 -10.60
CA ARG A 143 -17.85 -4.33 -11.26
C ARG A 143 -18.74 -5.54 -11.02
N ARG A 144 -19.89 -5.37 -10.36
CA ARG A 144 -20.94 -6.38 -10.45
C ARG A 144 -21.25 -6.46 -11.94
N VAL A 145 -20.91 -7.58 -12.56
CA VAL A 145 -21.52 -7.96 -13.83
C VAL A 145 -23.01 -8.05 -13.49
N GLY A 146 -23.75 -7.00 -13.84
CA GLY A 146 -25.21 -7.06 -13.81
C GLY A 146 -25.59 -8.17 -14.76
N SER A 147 -26.17 -9.24 -14.24
CA SER A 147 -26.96 -10.18 -15.03
C SER A 147 -28.18 -9.41 -15.53
N ASP A 148 -27.98 -8.71 -16.63
CA ASP A 148 -29.01 -8.10 -17.44
C ASP A 148 -29.59 -9.24 -18.31
N SER A 149 -30.57 -9.97 -17.77
CA SER A 149 -31.42 -10.89 -18.55
C SER A 149 -32.59 -11.39 -17.70
N THR A 150 -33.44 -10.48 -17.25
CA THR A 150 -34.86 -10.79 -16.98
C THR A 150 -35.68 -9.72 -17.68
N ASP A 151 -35.76 -9.81 -19.00
CA ASP A 151 -36.74 -9.10 -19.83
C ASP A 151 -36.81 -9.80 -21.21
N VAL A 152 -37.35 -11.02 -21.24
CA VAL A 152 -38.16 -11.53 -22.37
C VAL A 152 -39.14 -12.59 -21.82
N ALA A 153 -40.22 -12.08 -21.23
CA ALA A 153 -41.56 -12.65 -21.22
C ALA A 153 -42.44 -11.39 -21.12
N ASP A 154 -43.23 -11.00 -22.11
CA ASP A 154 -44.22 -11.77 -22.87
C ASP A 154 -44.32 -11.35 -24.35
#